data_AF-A0A3S0WZ16-F1
#
_entry.id   AF-A0A3S0WZ16-F1
#
_cell.length_a   1.000
_cell.length_b   1.000
_cell.length_c   1.000
_cell.angle_alpha   90.00
_cell.angle_beta   90.00
_cell.angle_gamma   90.00
#
_symmetry.space_group_name_H-M   'P 1'
#
loop_
_entity.id
_entity.type
_entity.pdbx_description
1 polymer ?
#
loop_
_entity_poly.entity_id
_entity_poly.type
_entity_poly.pdbx_seq_one_letter_code
_entity_poly.pdbx_strand_id
1 'polypeptide(L)'
;MDKEDEARLTAVGYRYFEQLSPGADLQTVVLDDGAGVCVMHAIRGGGKIYVAPDESALFVASVMDFETGLAAFLAGTRTPPEKFVLPRR
;
A
#
# COMPACT_ATOMS: atom_id res chain seq x y z
N MET A 1 -16.26 5.63 0.42
CA MET A 1 -15.65 5.16 -0.84
C MET A 1 -16.60 4.17 -1.47
N ASP A 2 -16.81 4.24 -2.78
CA ASP A 2 -17.62 3.24 -3.49
C ASP A 2 -16.78 2.00 -3.86
N LYS A 3 -17.44 0.94 -4.37
CA LYS A 3 -16.77 -0.32 -4.69
C LYS A 3 -15.82 -0.23 -5.89
N GLU A 4 -16.04 0.71 -6.81
CA GLU A 4 -15.21 0.88 -8.00
C GLU A 4 -13.89 1.55 -7.62
N ASP A 5 -13.95 2.57 -6.76
CA ASP A 5 -12.77 3.20 -6.16
C ASP A 5 -11.97 2.20 -5.33
N GLU A 6 -12.61 1.42 -4.47
CA GLU A 6 -11.92 0.39 -3.69
C GLU A 6 -11.16 -0.58 -4.59
N ALA A 7 -11.81 -1.11 -5.63
CA ALA A 7 -11.20 -2.05 -6.57
C ALA A 7 -10.02 -1.40 -7.33
N ARG A 8 -10.16 -0.15 -7.76
CA ARG A 8 -9.10 0.60 -8.45
C ARG A 8 -7.90 0.81 -7.55
N LEU A 9 -8.10 1.29 -6.32
CA LEU A 9 -6.99 1.55 -5.39
C LEU A 9 -6.31 0.25 -4.94
N THR A 10 -7.09 -0.83 -4.78
CA THR A 10 -6.57 -2.17 -4.51
C THR A 10 -5.64 -2.63 -5.63
N ALA A 11 -6.06 -2.47 -6.89
CA ALA A 11 -5.26 -2.83 -8.05
C ALA A 11 -3.92 -2.06 -8.12
N VAL A 12 -3.91 -0.79 -7.72
CA VAL A 12 -2.68 0.01 -7.60
C VAL A 12 -1.72 -0.59 -6.57
N GLY A 13 -2.21 -0.90 -5.37
CA GLY A 13 -1.40 -1.51 -4.32
C GLY A 13 -0.86 -2.89 -4.72
N TYR A 14 -1.68 -3.70 -5.39
CA TYR A 14 -1.29 -5.03 -5.89
C TYR A 14 -0.19 -4.92 -6.95
N ARG A 15 -0.31 -3.97 -7.88
CA ARG A 15 0.73 -3.71 -8.89
C ARG A 15 2.07 -3.34 -8.25
N TYR A 16 2.06 -2.54 -7.19
CA TYR A 16 3.28 -2.19 -6.47
C TYR A 16 3.87 -3.38 -5.70
N PHE A 17 3.04 -4.20 -5.07
CA PHE A 17 3.52 -5.44 -4.45
C PHE A 17 4.10 -6.42 -5.45
N GLU A 18 3.50 -6.55 -6.63
CA GLU A 18 4.04 -7.44 -7.68
C GLU A 18 5.44 -7.00 -8.12
N GLN A 19 5.75 -5.71 -8.07
CA GLN A 19 7.11 -5.22 -8.37
C GLN A 19 8.10 -5.45 -7.22
N LEU A 20 7.64 -5.43 -5.97
CA LEU A 20 8.47 -5.57 -4.77
C LEU A 20 8.66 -7.02 -4.32
N SER A 21 7.62 -7.82 -4.46
CA SER A 21 7.51 -9.20 -3.97
C SER A 21 6.50 -9.96 -4.83
N PRO A 22 6.89 -10.38 -6.05
CA PRO A 22 6.02 -11.14 -6.95
C PRO A 22 5.37 -12.34 -6.27
N GLY A 23 4.06 -12.51 -6.48
CA GLY A 23 3.32 -13.65 -5.91
C GLY A 23 3.11 -13.61 -4.39
N ALA A 24 3.24 -12.44 -3.77
CA ALA A 24 2.86 -12.23 -2.38
C ALA A 24 1.37 -12.55 -2.15
N ASP A 25 1.03 -13.11 -0.99
CA ASP A 25 -0.35 -13.29 -0.57
C ASP A 25 -0.85 -12.01 0.08
N LEU A 26 -1.74 -11.29 -0.61
CA LEU A 26 -2.12 -9.93 -0.26
C LEU A 26 -3.52 -9.85 0.34
N GLN A 27 -3.65 -9.05 1.39
CA GLN A 27 -4.91 -8.66 1.99
C GLN A 27 -5.13 -7.16 1.81
N THR A 28 -6.39 -6.75 1.71
CA THR A 28 -6.77 -5.34 1.59
C THR A 28 -7.67 -4.92 2.72
N VAL A 29 -7.41 -3.74 3.27
CA VAL A 29 -8.22 -3.07 4.28
C VAL A 29 -8.64 -1.71 3.75
N VAL A 30 -9.94 -1.43 3.76
CA VAL A 30 -10.48 -0.09 3.48
C VAL A 30 -10.18 0.84 4.65
N LEU A 31 -9.65 2.02 4.37
CA LEU A 31 -9.38 3.03 5.38
C LEU A 31 -10.63 3.89 5.64
N ASP A 32 -10.76 4.35 6.88
CA ASP A 32 -11.85 5.22 7.31
C ASP A 32 -11.83 6.57 6.56
N ASP A 33 -12.96 7.27 6.60
CA ASP A 33 -13.17 8.60 6.02
C ASP A 33 -12.85 8.72 4.53
N GLY A 34 -12.78 7.59 3.82
CA GLY A 34 -12.41 7.56 2.40
C GLY A 34 -10.93 7.89 2.14
N ALA A 35 -10.06 7.72 3.14
CA ALA A 35 -8.63 7.97 3.02
C ALA A 35 -7.93 7.02 2.01
N GLY A 36 -8.59 5.93 1.62
CA GLY A 36 -8.14 5.01 0.58
C GLY A 36 -8.13 3.55 1.06
N VAL A 37 -7.10 2.80 0.66
CA VAL A 37 -6.92 1.39 1.07
C VAL A 37 -5.52 1.15 1.60
N CYS A 38 -5.37 0.10 2.41
CA CYS A 38 -4.09 -0.48 2.79
C CYS A 38 -4.03 -1.92 2.26
N VAL A 39 -3.09 -2.18 1.36
CA VAL A 39 -2.74 -3.52 0.91
C VAL A 39 -1.58 -4.01 1.75
N MET A 40 -1.61 -5.23 2.23
CA MET A 40 -0.56 -5.78 3.08
C MET A 40 -0.28 -7.24 2.77
N HIS A 41 0.99 -7.61 2.86
CA HIS A 41 1.42 -9.00 2.88
C HIS A 41 1.62 -9.38 4.36
N ALA A 42 0.64 -10.09 4.93
CA ALA A 42 0.54 -10.35 6.37
C ALA A 42 1.52 -11.40 6.91
N ILE A 43 2.76 -11.40 6.41
CA ILE A 43 3.88 -12.23 6.88
C ILE A 43 5.03 -11.35 7.38
N ARG A 44 5.95 -11.96 8.14
CA ARG A 44 7.21 -11.31 8.51
C ARG A 44 8.01 -10.94 7.25
N GLY A 45 8.37 -9.67 7.11
CA GLY A 45 9.08 -9.15 5.93
C GLY A 45 8.16 -8.60 4.83
N GLY A 46 6.84 -8.84 4.89
CA GLY A 46 5.91 -8.51 3.80
C GLY A 46 5.63 -7.01 3.62
N GLY A 47 5.45 -6.26 4.70
CA GLY A 47 5.20 -4.81 4.63
C GLY A 47 3.77 -4.45 4.23
N LYS A 48 3.52 -3.15 4.05
CA LYS A 48 2.20 -2.56 3.80
C LYS A 48 2.32 -1.45 2.77
N ILE A 49 1.30 -1.27 1.94
CA ILE A 49 1.18 -0.18 0.98
C ILE A 49 -0.16 0.49 1.20
N TYR A 50 -0.12 1.75 1.64
CA TYR A 50 -1.30 2.62 1.73
C TYR A 50 -1.45 3.34 0.40
N VAL A 51 -2.66 3.40 -0.15
CA VAL A 51 -2.96 4.03 -1.44
C VAL A 51 -4.09 5.03 -1.24
N ALA A 52 -3.85 6.29 -1.61
CA ALA A 52 -4.80 7.40 -1.52
C ALA A 52 -5.72 7.45 -2.75
N PRO A 53 -6.85 8.20 -2.70
CA PRO A 53 -7.76 8.34 -3.83
C PRO A 53 -7.11 8.85 -5.12
N ASP A 54 -6.06 9.68 -5.00
CA ASP A 54 -5.25 10.21 -6.09
C ASP A 54 -4.14 9.24 -6.58
N GLU A 55 -4.19 7.98 -6.13
CA GLU A 55 -3.25 6.89 -6.44
C GLU A 55 -1.82 7.09 -5.91
N SER A 56 -1.56 8.17 -5.16
CA SER A 56 -0.32 8.30 -4.42
C SER A 56 -0.24 7.24 -3.32
N ALA A 57 0.94 6.67 -3.12
CA ALA A 57 1.11 5.53 -2.23
C ALA A 57 2.21 5.74 -1.18
N LEU A 58 2.14 5.01 -0.08
CA LEU A 58 3.19 4.90 0.93
C LEU A 58 3.51 3.43 1.19
N PHE A 59 4.74 3.01 0.94
CA PHE A 59 5.27 1.73 1.41
C PHE A 59 5.79 1.86 2.84
N VAL A 60 5.38 0.93 3.69
CA VAL A 60 5.81 0.80 5.08
C VAL A 60 6.36 -0.60 5.30
N ALA A 61 7.62 -0.67 5.73
CA ALA A 61 8.27 -1.95 6.02
C ALA A 61 7.58 -2.68 7.17
N SER A 62 7.67 -4.01 7.18
CA SER A 62 6.98 -4.88 8.17
C SER A 62 7.30 -4.58 9.64
N VAL A 63 8.42 -3.92 9.94
CA VAL A 63 8.83 -3.53 11.30
C VAL A 63 7.97 -2.42 11.90
N MET A 64 7.27 -1.64 11.08
CA MET A 64 6.38 -0.58 11.52
C MET A 64 4.95 -1.13 11.53
N ASP A 65 4.22 -0.87 12.62
CA ASP A 65 2.82 -1.30 12.77
C ASP A 65 1.86 -0.55 11.84
N PHE A 66 0.59 -0.98 11.84
CA PHE A 66 -0.44 -0.42 10.96
C PHE A 66 -0.78 1.03 11.33
N GLU A 67 -0.89 1.36 12.61
CA GLU A 67 -1.32 2.68 13.08
C GLU A 67 -0.27 3.75 12.79
N THR A 68 1.01 3.44 13.03
CA THR A 68 2.14 4.33 12.73
C THR A 68 2.25 4.59 11.22
N GLY A 69 2.09 3.55 10.40
CA GLY A 69 2.07 3.67 8.95
C GLY A 69 0.89 4.52 8.46
N LEU A 70 -0.29 4.29 9.02
CA LEU A 70 -1.50 5.06 8.69
C LEU A 70 -1.33 6.53 9.07
N ALA A 71 -0.82 6.83 10.26
CA ALA A 71 -0.57 8.21 10.70
C ALA A 71 0.40 8.95 9.75
N ALA A 72 1.49 8.29 9.34
CA ALA A 72 2.44 8.88 8.39
C ALA A 72 1.80 9.14 7.01
N PHE A 73 0.96 8.23 6.54
CA PHE A 73 0.21 8.36 5.30
C PHE A 73 -0.81 9.52 5.37
N LEU A 74 -1.59 9.61 6.45
CA LEU A 74 -2.54 10.71 6.66
C LEU A 74 -1.85 12.07 6.81
N ALA A 75 -0.62 12.09 7.34
CA ALA A 75 0.23 13.28 7.38
C ALA A 75 0.82 13.70 6.02
N GLY A 76 0.50 12.98 4.94
CA GLY A 76 0.94 13.30 3.57
C GLY A 76 2.26 12.63 3.14
N THR A 77 2.83 11.73 3.95
CA THR A 77 4.04 11.00 3.53
C THR A 77 3.72 10.08 2.38
N ARG A 78 4.55 10.10 1.33
CA ARG A 78 4.42 9.24 0.14
C ARG A 78 5.76 8.62 -0.24
N THR A 79 5.68 7.47 -0.88
CA THR A 79 6.78 6.79 -1.55
C THR A 79 6.73 7.15 -3.04
N PRO A 80 7.78 7.76 -3.61
CA PRO A 80 7.86 7.98 -5.05
C PRO A 80 7.70 6.66 -5.84
N PRO A 81 6.94 6.63 -6.95
CA PRO A 81 6.65 5.40 -7.70
C PRO A 81 7.89 4.59 -8.10
N GLU A 82 9.00 5.26 -8.42
CA GLU A 82 10.27 4.64 -8.80
C GLU A 82 10.91 3.80 -7.68
N LYS A 83 10.50 3.99 -6.42
CA LYS A 83 10.98 3.19 -5.29
C LYS A 83 10.25 1.86 -5.11
N PHE A 84 9.17 1.61 -5.87
CA PHE A 84 8.47 0.32 -5.86
C PHE A 84 9.07 -0.71 -6.82
N VAL A 85 10.09 -0.33 -7.57
CA VAL A 85 10.76 -1.22 -8.52
C VAL A 85 11.96 -1.87 -7.83
N LEU A 86 12.00 -3.21 -7.78
CA LEU A 86 13.25 -3.90 -7.44
C LEU A 86 14.32 -3.54 -8.47
N PRO A 87 15.55 -3.14 -8.07
CA PRO A 87 16.62 -2.95 -9.04
C PRO A 87 16.83 -4.26 -9.81
N ARG A 88 16.68 -4.22 -11.14
CA ARG A 88 16.96 -5.37 -12.01
C ARG A 88 18.42 -5.77 -11.78
N ARG A 89 18.64 -6.95 -11.21
CA ARG A 89 19.96 -7.59 -11.13
C ARG A 89 20.31 -8.26 -12.45
#